data_AF-A0A948Z7M3-F1
#
_entry.id   AF-A0A948Z7M3-F1
#
_cell.length_a   1.000
_cell.length_b   1.000
_cell.length_c   1.000
_cell.angle_alpha   90.00
_cell.angle_beta   90.00
_cell.angle_gamma   90.00
#
_symmetry.space_group_name_H-M   'P 1'
#
loop_
_entity.id
_entity.type
_entity.pdbx_description
1 polymer ?
#
loop_
_entity_poly.entity_id
_entity_poly.type
_entity_poly.pdbx_seq_one_letter_code
_entity_poly.pdbx_strand_id
1 'polypeptide(L)'
;MNPPSQALLAQAHEAPIECEEFPADQVVAGAPRAGWLPLTTIDGLEVGLWEMTPGVVIDTEADEVFCILSGSGTVEFLDPPALALPLRAGTLVRLQAGWHTRWTITQTIRKIAVTPGEDPKK
;
A
#
# COMPACT_ATOMS: atom_id res chain seq x y z
N MET A 1 -15.81 31.73 0.35
CA MET A 1 -15.82 30.70 1.41
C MET A 1 -15.03 29.54 0.88
N ASN A 2 -13.90 29.18 1.51
CA ASN A 2 -13.29 27.89 1.22
C ASN A 2 -14.23 26.81 1.75
N PRO A 3 -14.49 25.72 1.00
CA PRO A 3 -15.20 24.59 1.58
C PRO A 3 -14.42 24.09 2.81
N PRO A 4 -15.11 23.58 3.86
CA PRO A 4 -14.42 23.02 5.01
C PRO A 4 -13.49 21.89 4.54
N SER A 5 -12.26 21.90 5.05
CA SER A 5 -11.25 20.86 4.84
C SER A 5 -11.78 19.54 5.39
N GLN A 6 -12.56 18.80 4.60
CA GLN A 6 -13.17 17.55 5.04
C GLN A 6 -12.57 16.38 4.30
N ALA A 7 -11.52 15.83 4.89
CA ALA A 7 -11.26 14.42 4.75
C ALA A 7 -11.40 13.79 6.13
N LEU A 8 -12.64 13.45 6.47
CA LEU A 8 -12.94 12.57 7.60
C LEU A 8 -13.28 11.21 6.99
N LEU A 9 -12.36 10.26 7.11
CA LEU A 9 -12.67 8.86 6.91
C LEU A 9 -13.14 8.27 8.24
N ALA A 10 -14.39 7.79 8.30
CA ALA A 10 -14.96 7.29 9.55
C ALA A 10 -14.64 5.81 9.84
N GLN A 11 -14.52 4.96 8.81
CA GLN A 11 -14.30 3.51 8.96
C GLN A 11 -13.31 2.96 7.94
N ALA A 12 -12.06 2.76 8.35
CA ALA A 12 -10.98 2.37 7.45
C ALA A 12 -11.18 0.98 6.84
N HIS A 13 -11.87 0.05 7.50
CA HIS A 13 -12.10 -1.31 6.97
C HIS A 13 -13.22 -1.39 5.93
N GLU A 14 -14.13 -0.42 5.91
CA GLU A 14 -15.33 -0.45 5.08
C GLU A 14 -15.29 0.57 3.95
N ALA A 15 -14.32 1.50 3.99
CA ALA A 15 -14.12 2.51 2.97
C ALA A 15 -14.05 1.84 1.58
N PRO A 16 -14.86 2.27 0.60
CA PRO A 16 -14.73 1.77 -0.76
C PRO A 16 -13.40 2.24 -1.34
N ILE A 17 -12.66 1.31 -1.93
CA ILE A 17 -11.41 1.59 -2.64
C ILE A 17 -11.58 0.99 -4.04
N GLU A 18 -11.53 1.84 -5.06
CA GLU A 18 -11.53 1.39 -6.44
C GLU A 18 -10.18 0.72 -6.74
N CYS A 19 -10.24 -0.56 -7.10
CA CYS A 19 -9.04 -1.35 -7.38
C CYS A 19 -8.87 -1.55 -8.88
N GLU A 20 -7.63 -1.49 -9.36
CA GLU A 20 -7.25 -1.69 -10.75
C GLU A 20 -6.31 -2.89 -10.88
N GLU A 21 -6.14 -3.40 -12.09
CA GLU A 21 -5.19 -4.46 -12.36
C GLU A 21 -3.76 -3.94 -12.26
N PHE A 22 -2.85 -4.77 -11.74
CA PHE A 22 -1.42 -4.45 -11.79
C PHE A 22 -0.89 -4.52 -13.23
N PRO A 23 0.14 -3.72 -13.56
CA PRO A 23 1.01 -3.97 -14.71
C PRO A 23 1.44 -5.43 -14.80
N ALA A 24 1.37 -6.01 -16.00
CA ALA A 24 1.59 -7.45 -16.19
C ALA A 24 3.01 -7.91 -15.80
N ASP A 25 3.99 -7.02 -15.87
CA ASP A 25 5.39 -7.25 -15.48
C ASP A 25 5.61 -7.22 -13.97
N GLN A 26 4.67 -6.67 -13.19
CA GLN A 26 4.68 -6.75 -11.72
C GLN A 26 4.02 -8.02 -11.20
N VAL A 27 3.15 -8.68 -11.97
CA VAL A 27 2.42 -9.87 -11.51
C VAL A 27 3.26 -11.14 -11.66
N VAL A 28 3.50 -11.84 -10.56
CA VAL A 28 4.19 -13.14 -10.54
C VAL A 28 3.18 -14.29 -10.55
N ALA A 29 2.06 -14.17 -9.83
CA ALA A 29 1.03 -15.20 -9.77
C ALA A 29 -0.36 -14.66 -9.46
N GLY A 30 -1.38 -15.27 -10.06
CA GLY A 30 -2.79 -14.87 -9.90
C GLY A 30 -3.18 -13.68 -10.77
N ALA A 31 -4.23 -12.99 -10.37
CA ALA A 31 -4.70 -11.75 -10.98
C ALA A 31 -5.06 -10.74 -9.88
N PRO A 32 -4.07 -10.34 -9.04
CA PRO A 32 -4.33 -9.39 -7.98
C PRO A 32 -4.74 -8.04 -8.56
N ARG A 33 -5.52 -7.32 -7.79
CA ARG A 33 -5.91 -5.92 -8.05
C ARG A 33 -5.58 -5.11 -6.82
N ALA A 34 -5.22 -3.85 -7.00
CA ALA A 34 -4.95 -2.95 -5.90
C ALA A 34 -5.53 -1.57 -6.14
N GLY A 35 -5.73 -0.83 -5.05
CA GLY A 35 -6.31 0.51 -5.11
C GLY A 35 -5.83 1.39 -3.97
N TRP A 36 -5.97 2.70 -4.18
CA TRP A 36 -5.57 3.74 -3.25
C TRP A 36 -6.74 4.69 -2.98
N LEU A 37 -6.96 5.00 -1.70
CA LEU A 37 -7.90 6.02 -1.26
C LEU A 37 -7.13 7.09 -0.49
N PRO A 38 -6.87 8.26 -1.09
CA PRO A 38 -6.16 9.34 -0.41
C PRO A 38 -7.02 9.91 0.71
N LEU A 39 -6.41 10.12 1.88
CA LEU A 39 -7.02 10.80 3.02
C LEU A 39 -6.58 12.26 3.06
N THR A 40 -5.28 12.54 3.02
CA THR A 40 -4.77 13.91 3.09
C THR A 40 -3.33 13.98 2.60
N THR A 41 -2.82 15.19 2.44
CA THR A 41 -1.39 15.47 2.25
C THR A 41 -0.89 16.31 3.43
N ILE A 42 0.25 15.92 4.01
CA ILE A 42 0.93 16.64 5.09
C ILE A 42 2.37 16.86 4.65
N ASP A 43 2.77 18.11 4.47
CA ASP A 43 4.14 18.49 4.08
C ASP A 43 4.69 17.73 2.86
N GLY A 44 3.83 17.48 1.86
CA GLY A 44 4.18 16.76 0.63
C GLY A 44 4.16 15.23 0.73
N LEU A 45 3.83 14.68 1.90
CA LEU A 45 3.56 13.26 2.09
C LEU A 45 2.08 13.00 1.95
N GLU A 46 1.72 12.00 1.16
CA GLU A 46 0.36 11.53 1.05
C GLU A 46 0.07 10.49 2.14
N VAL A 47 -1.09 10.62 2.77
CA VAL A 47 -1.62 9.68 3.75
C VAL A 47 -2.90 9.11 3.18
N GLY A 48 -3.07 7.80 3.21
CA GLY A 48 -4.25 7.16 2.65
C GLY A 48 -4.36 5.68 2.99
N LEU A 49 -5.38 5.05 2.43
CA LEU A 49 -5.57 3.61 2.53
C LEU A 49 -5.20 2.94 1.22
N TRP A 50 -4.47 1.84 1.34
CA TRP A 50 -4.18 0.95 0.23
C TRP A 50 -4.80 -0.42 0.47
N GLU A 51 -5.29 -1.04 -0.59
CA GLU A 51 -5.83 -2.40 -0.57
C GLU A 51 -5.26 -3.22 -1.72
N MET A 52 -5.05 -4.52 -1.48
CA MET A 52 -4.68 -5.48 -2.52
C MET A 52 -5.37 -6.83 -2.30
N THR A 53 -5.94 -7.38 -3.36
CA THR A 53 -6.57 -8.72 -3.37
C THR A 53 -5.51 -9.85 -3.45
N PRO A 54 -5.87 -11.12 -3.15
CA PRO A 54 -4.92 -12.22 -3.18
C PRO A 54 -4.19 -12.41 -4.52
N GLY A 55 -2.90 -12.70 -4.43
CA GLY A 55 -1.99 -12.85 -5.57
C GLY A 55 -0.55 -12.60 -5.17
N VAL A 56 0.37 -12.64 -6.14
CA VAL A 56 1.80 -12.37 -5.92
C VAL A 56 2.27 -11.29 -6.88
N VAL A 57 2.88 -10.23 -6.35
CA VAL A 57 3.48 -9.14 -7.13
C VAL A 57 4.91 -8.88 -6.71
N ILE A 58 5.69 -8.27 -7.59
CA ILE A 58 7.00 -7.66 -7.30
C ILE A 58 6.91 -6.15 -7.48
N ASP A 59 7.67 -5.41 -6.69
CA ASP A 59 7.71 -3.95 -6.79
C ASP A 59 9.09 -3.37 -6.51
N THR A 60 9.30 -2.13 -6.96
CA THR A 60 10.38 -1.25 -6.51
C THR A 60 9.79 -0.19 -5.61
N GLU A 61 10.13 -0.27 -4.34
CA GLU A 61 9.49 0.49 -3.28
C GLU A 61 9.88 1.97 -3.31
N ALA A 62 8.95 2.81 -2.86
CA ALA A 62 9.21 4.19 -2.47
C ALA A 62 9.51 4.27 -0.97
N ASP A 63 9.79 5.49 -0.47
CA ASP A 63 9.88 5.70 0.97
C ASP A 63 8.50 5.64 1.64
N GLU A 64 8.13 4.49 2.21
CA GLU A 64 6.78 4.30 2.78
C GLU A 64 6.84 3.85 4.25
N VAL A 65 5.94 4.37 5.08
CA VAL A 65 5.57 3.77 6.37
C VAL A 65 4.12 3.33 6.32
N PHE A 66 3.83 2.09 6.70
CA PHE A 66 2.45 1.61 6.75
C PHE A 66 2.16 0.69 7.94
N CYS A 67 0.89 0.61 8.30
CA CYS A 67 0.36 -0.36 9.25
C CYS A 67 -0.75 -1.18 8.59
N ILE A 68 -0.63 -2.51 8.66
CA ILE A 68 -1.69 -3.42 8.19
C ILE A 68 -2.89 -3.33 9.13
N LEU A 69 -4.04 -3.09 8.55
CA LEU A 69 -5.32 -2.96 9.22
C LEU A 69 -6.06 -4.31 9.25
N SER A 70 -6.01 -5.06 8.15
CA SER A 70 -6.66 -6.37 8.00
C SER A 70 -5.99 -7.20 6.90
N GLY A 71 -6.34 -8.48 6.83
CA GLY A 71 -5.82 -9.43 5.83
C GLY A 71 -4.56 -10.17 6.27
N SER A 72 -3.97 -10.91 5.32
CA SER A 72 -2.82 -11.78 5.58
C SER A 72 -1.96 -11.97 4.33
N GLY A 73 -0.65 -11.97 4.52
CA GLY A 73 0.33 -12.19 3.47
C GLY A 73 1.76 -12.17 4.01
N THR A 74 2.72 -12.05 3.11
CA THR A 74 4.14 -11.91 3.43
C THR A 74 4.76 -10.94 2.45
N VAL A 75 5.65 -10.07 2.95
CA VAL A 75 6.59 -9.32 2.10
C VAL A 75 7.98 -9.94 2.21
N GLU A 76 8.55 -10.31 1.09
CA GLU A 76 9.93 -10.77 0.95
C GLU A 76 10.79 -9.61 0.41
N PHE A 77 11.98 -9.41 0.97
CA PHE A 77 12.93 -8.39 0.53
C PHE A 77 13.95 -9.04 -0.39
N LEU A 78 13.88 -8.72 -1.68
CA LEU A 78 14.72 -9.30 -2.73
C LEU A 78 16.06 -8.57 -2.84
N ASP A 79 16.04 -7.24 -2.72
CA ASP A 79 17.25 -6.40 -2.70
C ASP A 79 17.00 -5.09 -1.93
N PRO A 80 17.73 -4.78 -0.86
CA PRO A 80 18.69 -5.65 -0.19
C PRO A 80 17.98 -6.86 0.46
N PRO A 81 18.59 -8.06 0.48
CA PRO A 81 18.01 -9.21 1.14
C PRO A 81 17.81 -8.99 2.65
N ALA A 82 16.62 -9.31 3.15
CA ALA A 82 16.29 -9.26 4.57
C ALA A 82 15.30 -10.37 4.95
N LEU A 83 15.04 -10.54 6.25
CA LEU A 83 14.07 -11.52 6.72
C LEU A 83 12.67 -11.19 6.19
N ALA A 84 12.01 -12.16 5.55
CA ALA A 84 10.63 -12.01 5.11
C ALA A 84 9.71 -11.68 6.29
N LEU A 85 8.79 -10.75 6.08
CA LEU A 85 7.94 -10.21 7.13
C LEU A 85 6.48 -10.66 6.93
N PRO A 86 5.90 -11.41 7.89
CA PRO A 86 4.49 -11.75 7.86
C PRO A 86 3.61 -10.51 8.06
N LEU A 87 2.65 -10.33 7.16
CA LEU A 87 1.66 -9.26 7.19
C LEU A 87 0.39 -9.78 7.85
N ARG A 88 -0.06 -9.05 8.88
CA ARG A 88 -1.34 -9.25 9.58
C ARG A 88 -1.72 -7.95 10.28
N ALA A 89 -2.96 -7.83 10.75
CA ALA A 89 -3.39 -6.66 11.51
C ALA A 89 -2.41 -6.28 12.62
N GLY A 90 -1.98 -5.01 12.63
CA GLY A 90 -1.00 -4.46 13.56
C GLY A 90 0.47 -4.58 13.12
N THR A 91 0.78 -5.24 12.00
CA THR A 91 2.15 -5.21 11.44
C THR A 91 2.47 -3.79 10.95
N LEU A 92 3.50 -3.18 11.52
CA LEU A 92 4.03 -1.85 11.16
C LEU A 92 5.34 -2.01 10.38
N VAL A 93 5.48 -1.32 9.25
CA VAL A 93 6.61 -1.48 8.32
C VAL A 93 7.12 -0.13 7.83
N ARG A 94 8.43 -0.04 7.62
CA ARG A 94 9.10 1.01 6.84
C ARG A 94 9.76 0.33 5.63
N LEU A 95 9.47 0.80 4.42
CA LEU A 95 10.12 0.37 3.17
C LEU A 95 10.89 1.54 2.59
N GLN A 96 12.14 1.37 2.19
CA GLN A 96 12.96 2.46 1.64
C GLN A 96 12.90 2.53 0.12
N ALA A 97 13.04 3.75 -0.40
CA ALA A 97 13.11 3.97 -1.84
C ALA A 97 14.20 3.10 -2.51
N GLY A 98 13.83 2.40 -3.58
CA GLY A 98 14.71 1.54 -4.36
C GLY A 98 14.84 0.11 -3.84
N TRP A 99 14.19 -0.25 -2.73
CA TRP A 99 14.12 -1.65 -2.32
C TRP A 99 13.28 -2.46 -3.31
N HIS A 100 13.70 -3.68 -3.61
CA HIS A 100 12.93 -4.62 -4.40
C HIS A 100 12.26 -5.63 -3.50
N THR A 101 10.96 -5.80 -3.64
CA THR A 101 10.17 -6.71 -2.80
C THR A 101 9.35 -7.69 -3.64
N ARG A 102 8.93 -8.77 -2.99
CA ARG A 102 7.83 -9.61 -3.45
C ARG A 102 6.76 -9.64 -2.38
N TRP A 103 5.52 -9.34 -2.77
CA TRP A 103 4.36 -9.43 -1.91
C TRP A 103 3.56 -10.66 -2.28
N THR A 104 3.41 -11.59 -1.33
CA THR A 104 2.54 -12.77 -1.46
C THR A 104 1.32 -12.57 -0.57
N ILE A 105 0.17 -12.28 -1.17
CA ILE A 105 -1.07 -11.97 -0.46
C ILE A 105 -2.02 -13.16 -0.53
N THR A 106 -2.47 -13.62 0.64
CA THR A 106 -3.33 -14.81 0.77
C THR A 106 -4.77 -14.46 1.16
N GLN A 107 -4.95 -13.32 1.82
CA GLN A 107 -6.25 -12.71 2.11
C GLN A 107 -6.12 -11.22 1.79
N THR A 108 -7.15 -10.60 1.19
CA THR A 108 -7.12 -9.17 0.86
C THR A 108 -6.55 -8.36 2.02
N ILE A 109 -5.43 -7.69 1.78
CA ILE A 109 -4.80 -6.86 2.79
C ILE A 109 -5.25 -5.42 2.62
N ARG A 110 -5.46 -4.76 3.75
CA ARG A 110 -5.70 -3.31 3.80
C ARG A 110 -4.69 -2.68 4.73
N LYS A 111 -4.10 -1.56 4.33
CA LYS A 111 -3.12 -0.81 5.13
C LYS A 111 -3.44 0.68 5.13
N ILE A 112 -3.13 1.35 6.22
CA ILE A 112 -2.93 2.80 6.21
C ILE A 112 -1.46 3.05 5.95
N ALA A 113 -1.17 3.97 5.04
CA ALA A 113 0.19 4.28 4.62
C ALA A 113 0.44 5.78 4.58
N VAL A 114 1.71 6.13 4.75
CA VAL A 114 2.29 7.44 4.47
C VAL A 114 3.38 7.21 3.43
N THR A 115 3.25 7.87 2.29
CA THR A 115 4.12 7.72 1.12
C THR A 115 4.40 9.10 0.49
N PRO A 116 5.49 9.31 -0.26
CA PRO A 116 5.67 10.51 -1.06
C PRO A 116 4.42 10.80 -1.90
N GLY A 117 3.93 12.04 -1.85
CA GLY A 117 2.88 12.45 -2.79
C GLY A 117 3.40 12.46 -4.22
N GLU A 118 2.51 12.29 -5.20
CA GLU A 118 2.88 12.51 -6.59
C GLU A 118 3.37 13.95 -6.79
N ASP A 119 4.54 14.11 -7.43
CA ASP A 119 5.07 15.44 -7.74
C ASP A 119 4.18 16.09 -8.81
N PRO A 120 3.52 17.23 -8.54
CA PRO A 120 2.62 17.90 -9.50
C PRO A 120 3.34 18.45 -10.75
N LYS A 121 4.65 18.21 -10.92
CA LYS A 121 5.45 18.59 -12.10
C LYS A 121 5.72 17.48 -13.11
N LYS A 122 5.08 16.32 -13.00
CA LYS A 122 5.03 15.32 -14.07
C LYS A 122 3.76 15.40 -14.89
#